data_AF-A0A5C5Y2Z8-F1
#
_entry.id   AF-A0A5C5Y2Z8-F1
#
_cell.length_a   1.000
_cell.length_b   1.000
_cell.length_c   1.000
_cell.angle_alpha   90.00
_cell.angle_beta   90.00
_cell.angle_gamma   90.00
#
_symmetry.space_group_name_H-M   'P 1'
#
loop_
_entity.id
_entity.type
_entity.pdbx_description
1 polymer ?
#
loop_
_entity_poly.entity_id
_entity_poly.type
_entity_poly.pdbx_seq_one_letter_code
_entity_poly.pdbx_strand_id
1 'polypeptide(L)'
;MRWRCLLAVILGLSMTDVATFAQGRPEAERLSPTPSSLTSDMSFDDHGMARFILVGGRLQLHPLQHRKGRETRDRGGVFESISVQSHAGLPTLQYTFQSAECHLSLNVQDAKSIRMELFVTDTQRRDVLEQYEGKPVRWITDDTIEADSLLHLRRQNPQSFDKTFGEIVAHLLRGQSLHAFSRNVDRKLIHLVSSTDTALPRQDQIRQWIEALSADQIGKRQTAQNQLLRVGTPVLQMLDAIPSEHLDAEQRYRIKQIRRRLTPTMEDSVASWAHRLAMDRQYFATIAGDLPIDQQLIVNRHLESLGMEPIVGSSESLVHVATSSD
;
A
#
# COMPACT_ATOMS: atom_id res chain seq x y z
N MET A 1 -16.19 -23.82 40.62
CA MET A 1 -15.58 -22.71 39.85
C MET A 1 -14.53 -23.12 38.78
N ARG A 2 -14.33 -24.41 38.47
CA ARG A 2 -13.28 -24.85 37.51
C ARG A 2 -13.75 -25.15 36.07
N TRP A 3 -15.05 -25.02 35.79
CA TRP A 3 -15.62 -25.34 34.47
C TRP A 3 -15.79 -24.15 33.52
N ARG A 4 -15.59 -22.90 33.98
CA ARG A 4 -15.70 -21.70 33.13
C ARG A 4 -14.43 -21.38 32.32
N CYS A 5 -13.27 -21.90 32.72
CA CYS A 5 -12.02 -21.66 31.98
C CYS A 5 -11.84 -22.58 30.76
N LEU A 6 -12.46 -23.76 30.74
CA LEU A 6 -12.34 -24.69 29.60
C LEU A 6 -13.16 -24.23 28.37
N LEU A 7 -14.30 -23.56 28.56
CA LEU A 7 -15.09 -22.98 27.46
C LEU A 7 -14.39 -21.79 26.78
N ALA A 8 -13.58 -21.02 27.51
CA ALA A 8 -12.81 -19.91 26.93
C ALA A 8 -11.66 -20.38 26.04
N VAL A 9 -11.06 -21.54 26.34
CA VAL A 9 -10.00 -22.15 25.51
C VAL A 9 -10.59 -22.77 24.24
N ILE A 10 -11.77 -23.39 24.33
CA ILE A 10 -12.43 -24.01 23.16
C ILE A 10 -13.04 -22.94 22.23
N LEU A 11 -13.57 -21.84 22.76
CA LEU A 11 -14.04 -20.70 21.94
C LEU A 11 -12.89 -19.84 21.40
N GLY A 12 -11.76 -19.78 22.10
CA GLY A 12 -10.54 -19.10 21.63
C GLY A 12 -9.81 -19.83 20.51
N LEU A 13 -9.97 -21.16 20.41
CA LEU A 13 -9.38 -22.01 19.37
C LEU A 13 -10.33 -22.25 18.17
N SER A 14 -11.55 -21.69 18.19
CA SER A 14 -12.49 -21.77 17.06
C SER A 14 -12.44 -20.54 16.12
N MET A 15 -11.46 -19.64 16.29
CA MET A 15 -11.00 -18.82 15.18
C MET A 15 -10.23 -19.72 14.23
N THR A 16 -10.98 -20.53 13.48
CA THR A 16 -10.48 -21.13 12.27
C THR A 16 -9.94 -19.99 11.42
N ASP A 17 -8.61 -19.96 11.28
CA ASP A 17 -7.92 -19.31 10.19
C ASP A 17 -8.67 -19.70 8.92
N VAL A 18 -9.56 -18.82 8.46
CA VAL A 18 -9.94 -18.81 7.07
C VAL A 18 -8.66 -18.41 6.38
N ALA A 19 -7.89 -19.41 5.95
CA ALA A 19 -6.78 -19.22 5.04
C ALA A 19 -7.34 -18.43 3.86
N THR A 20 -7.13 -17.12 3.88
CA THR A 20 -7.50 -16.28 2.75
C THR A 20 -6.59 -16.69 1.61
N PHE A 21 -7.16 -16.78 0.41
CA PHE A 21 -6.47 -17.21 -0.81
C PHE A 21 -5.14 -16.47 -1.05
N ALA A 22 -4.97 -15.28 -0.46
CA ALA A 22 -3.78 -14.42 -0.56
C ALA A 22 -2.67 -14.67 0.49
N GLN A 23 -2.80 -15.61 1.43
CA GLN A 23 -1.84 -15.79 2.55
C GLN A 23 -0.90 -17.00 2.41
N GLY A 24 -0.93 -17.73 1.30
CA GLY A 24 0.03 -18.81 1.02
C GLY A 24 1.44 -18.28 0.75
N ARG A 25 2.44 -18.74 1.51
CA ARG A 25 3.86 -18.39 1.31
C ARG A 25 4.44 -19.09 0.08
N PRO A 26 5.15 -18.34 -0.79
CA PRO A 26 6.45 -18.75 -1.26
C PRO A 26 7.49 -17.78 -0.67
N GLU A 27 8.38 -18.31 0.17
CA GLU A 27 9.52 -17.54 0.72
C GLU A 27 10.43 -16.96 -0.39
N ALA A 28 10.30 -17.47 -1.62
CA ALA A 28 11.01 -17.03 -2.83
C ALA A 28 10.54 -15.68 -3.41
N GLU A 29 9.37 -15.15 -3.00
CA GLU A 29 8.87 -13.84 -3.48
C GLU A 29 9.20 -12.69 -2.51
N ARG A 30 9.93 -12.97 -1.42
CA ARG A 30 10.42 -11.92 -0.52
C ARG A 30 11.49 -11.10 -1.21
N LEU A 31 11.39 -9.80 -1.01
CA LEU A 31 12.19 -8.81 -1.70
C LEU A 31 13.68 -9.08 -1.43
N SER A 32 14.43 -9.41 -2.47
CA SER A 32 15.86 -9.66 -2.39
C SER A 32 16.61 -8.33 -2.57
N PRO A 33 17.56 -7.98 -1.69
CA PRO A 33 18.29 -6.71 -1.78
C PRO A 33 19.12 -6.67 -3.07
N THR A 34 19.04 -5.55 -3.79
CA THR A 34 19.95 -5.24 -4.90
C THR A 34 20.78 -4.02 -4.48
N PRO A 35 22.11 -4.02 -4.63
CA PRO A 35 22.93 -2.88 -4.21
C PRO A 35 22.65 -1.64 -5.09
N SER A 36 22.36 -0.50 -4.45
CA SER A 36 22.17 0.83 -5.09
C SER A 36 23.47 1.65 -5.08
N SER A 37 23.68 2.50 -6.09
CA SER A 37 24.99 3.11 -6.43
C SER A 37 25.13 4.62 -6.21
N LEU A 38 24.25 5.27 -5.44
CA LEU A 38 24.39 6.69 -5.07
C LEU A 38 24.18 6.89 -3.56
N THR A 39 25.14 7.60 -2.96
CA THR A 39 25.44 7.77 -1.52
C THR A 39 25.97 6.53 -0.80
N SER A 40 27.26 6.25 -0.94
CA SER A 40 28.03 5.43 0.02
C SER A 40 28.03 5.98 1.46
N ASP A 41 27.42 7.16 1.66
CA ASP A 41 27.57 7.97 2.87
C ASP A 41 26.32 7.96 3.77
N MET A 42 25.14 7.58 3.26
CA MET A 42 23.95 7.39 4.09
C MET A 42 24.02 6.03 4.80
N SER A 43 24.16 6.05 6.12
CA SER A 43 24.50 4.85 6.91
C SER A 43 23.31 3.99 7.35
N PHE A 44 22.11 4.23 6.81
CA PHE A 44 20.87 3.56 7.20
C PHE A 44 20.98 2.02 7.28
N ASP A 45 21.74 1.41 6.36
CA ASP A 45 21.87 -0.05 6.26
C ASP A 45 22.97 -0.63 7.16
N ASP A 46 24.02 0.13 7.49
CA ASP A 46 25.20 -0.40 8.18
C ASP A 46 25.01 -0.57 9.69
N HIS A 47 24.11 0.20 10.30
CA HIS A 47 24.03 0.29 11.76
C HIS A 47 22.93 -0.57 12.39
N GLY A 48 22.02 -1.13 11.57
CA GLY A 48 20.95 -2.01 12.05
C GLY A 48 20.04 -1.40 13.11
N MET A 49 20.04 -0.06 13.24
CA MET A 49 19.27 0.65 14.27
C MET A 49 17.76 0.60 14.01
N ALA A 50 17.37 0.61 12.75
CA ALA A 50 16.00 0.63 12.32
C ALA A 50 15.86 -0.18 11.04
N ARG A 51 14.76 -0.91 10.90
CA ARG A 51 14.36 -1.53 9.64
C ARG A 51 13.04 -0.93 9.21
N PHE A 52 12.94 -0.45 7.98
CA PHE A 52 11.65 -0.14 7.39
C PHE A 52 11.15 -1.32 6.55
N ILE A 53 9.84 -1.41 6.45
CA ILE A 53 9.13 -2.36 5.61
C ILE A 53 7.99 -1.64 4.91
N LEU A 54 7.58 -2.14 3.76
CA LEU A 54 6.34 -1.73 3.12
C LEU A 54 5.21 -2.61 3.66
N VAL A 55 4.16 -2.01 4.22
CA VAL A 55 2.98 -2.74 4.71
C VAL A 55 1.73 -1.99 4.27
N GLY A 56 0.91 -2.64 3.46
CA GLY A 56 -0.25 -1.98 2.85
C GLY A 56 0.16 -0.76 2.03
N GLY A 57 1.37 -0.77 1.45
CA GLY A 57 1.84 0.22 0.48
C GLY A 57 2.31 1.49 1.13
N ARG A 58 2.55 1.41 2.44
CA ARG A 58 3.01 2.48 3.31
C ARG A 58 4.30 2.03 3.95
N LEU A 59 5.22 2.97 4.10
CA LEU A 59 6.43 2.73 4.88
C LEU A 59 6.02 2.58 6.35
N GLN A 60 6.60 1.60 7.02
CA GLN A 60 6.46 1.41 8.46
C GLN A 60 7.81 1.03 9.04
N LEU A 61 8.08 1.51 10.25
CA LEU A 61 9.23 1.08 11.04
C LEU A 61 8.92 -0.29 11.65
N HIS A 62 9.75 -1.29 11.38
CA HIS A 62 9.51 -2.66 11.79
C HIS A 62 9.47 -2.76 13.33
N PRO A 63 8.34 -3.15 13.94
CA PRO A 63 8.16 -3.05 15.39
C PRO A 63 9.13 -3.97 16.16
N LEU A 64 9.50 -5.12 15.60
CA LEU A 64 10.39 -6.09 16.24
C LEU A 64 11.88 -5.98 15.84
N GLN A 65 12.23 -5.11 14.89
CA GLN A 65 13.60 -5.04 14.34
C GLN A 65 14.11 -3.61 14.42
N HIS A 66 14.32 -3.16 15.66
CA HIS A 66 14.88 -1.85 15.97
C HIS A 66 15.81 -1.96 17.18
N ARG A 67 16.81 -1.07 17.26
CA ARG A 67 17.70 -0.91 18.41
C ARG A 67 17.53 0.49 18.98
N LYS A 68 17.09 0.58 20.23
CA LYS A 68 17.03 1.88 20.93
C LYS A 68 18.42 2.46 21.09
N GLY A 69 18.55 3.76 20.90
CA GLY A 69 19.82 4.45 21.03
C GLY A 69 19.88 5.68 20.15
N ARG A 70 21.05 6.30 20.13
CA ARG A 70 21.35 7.43 19.27
C ARG A 70 22.74 7.25 18.67
N GLU A 71 22.84 7.50 17.38
CA GLU A 71 24.10 7.58 16.68
C GLU A 71 24.17 8.90 15.92
N THR A 72 25.35 9.50 15.94
CA THR A 72 25.63 10.76 15.27
C THR A 72 26.96 10.62 14.56
N ARG A 73 27.04 11.13 13.33
CA ARG A 73 28.24 11.19 12.51
C ARG A 73 28.35 12.58 11.94
N ASP A 74 29.54 13.15 12.02
CA ASP A 74 29.88 14.42 11.40
C ASP A 74 31.22 14.25 10.69
N ARG A 75 31.21 14.26 9.36
CA ARG A 75 32.40 14.05 8.52
C ARG A 75 32.29 14.86 7.23
N GLY A 76 33.31 15.65 6.93
CA GLY A 76 33.46 16.26 5.61
C GLY A 76 32.34 17.23 5.21
N GLY A 77 31.73 17.93 6.18
CA GLY A 77 30.59 18.82 5.91
C GLY A 77 29.25 18.10 5.75
N VAL A 78 29.22 16.80 6.04
CA VAL A 78 28.00 15.98 6.11
C VAL A 78 27.75 15.62 7.58
N PHE A 79 26.57 16.00 8.06
CA PHE A 79 26.05 15.64 9.37
C PHE A 79 24.91 14.64 9.23
N GLU A 80 24.98 13.56 10.00
CA GLU A 80 23.94 12.54 10.06
C GLU A 80 23.67 12.17 11.53
N SER A 81 22.39 12.09 11.92
CA SER A 81 21.97 11.68 13.26
C SER A 81 20.73 10.81 13.17
N ILE A 82 20.75 9.67 13.85
CA ILE A 82 19.61 8.79 14.03
C ILE A 82 19.37 8.57 15.52
N SER A 83 18.13 8.74 15.96
CA SER A 83 17.69 8.51 17.33
C SER A 83 16.47 7.61 17.29
N VAL A 84 16.59 6.42 17.88
CA VAL A 84 15.51 5.45 17.98
C VAL A 84 15.13 5.31 19.44
N GLN A 85 13.86 5.57 19.73
CA GLN A 85 13.27 5.37 21.04
C GLN A 85 12.11 4.39 20.92
N SER A 86 11.48 4.07 22.06
CA SER A 86 10.24 3.32 22.03
C SER A 86 9.35 3.75 23.17
N HIS A 87 8.08 3.97 22.83
CA HIS A 87 7.02 4.31 23.75
C HIS A 87 5.95 3.21 23.67
N ALA A 88 5.52 2.67 24.82
CA ALA A 88 4.56 1.56 24.90
C ALA A 88 4.91 0.33 24.02
N GLY A 89 6.21 0.07 23.79
CA GLY A 89 6.68 -1.04 22.95
C GLY A 89 6.66 -0.76 21.44
N LEU A 90 6.21 0.42 21.01
CA LEU A 90 6.27 0.85 19.62
C LEU A 90 7.49 1.74 19.40
N PRO A 91 8.27 1.52 18.33
CA PRO A 91 9.43 2.34 18.06
C PRO A 91 9.06 3.71 17.50
N THR A 92 9.81 4.73 17.93
CA THR A 92 9.81 6.07 17.35
C THR A 92 11.22 6.35 16.82
N LEU A 93 11.31 7.09 15.72
CA LEU A 93 12.58 7.40 15.06
C LEU A 93 12.61 8.87 14.70
N GLN A 94 13.75 9.50 14.97
CA GLN A 94 14.11 10.81 14.46
C GLN A 94 15.42 10.66 13.72
N TYR A 95 15.41 11.03 12.45
CA TYR A 95 16.58 11.03 11.60
C TYR A 95 16.77 12.40 10.99
N THR A 96 18.02 12.82 10.90
CA THR A 96 18.44 14.07 10.27
C THR A 96 19.70 13.81 9.49
N PHE A 97 19.70 14.22 8.23
CA PHE A 97 20.86 14.27 7.36
C PHE A 97 20.99 15.68 6.82
N GLN A 98 22.20 16.21 6.81
CA GLN A 98 22.50 17.55 6.35
C GLN A 98 23.82 17.55 5.60
N SER A 99 23.82 18.13 4.42
CA SER A 99 24.99 18.37 3.59
C SER A 99 24.95 19.81 3.06
N ALA A 100 25.91 20.18 2.20
CA ALA A 100 25.85 21.45 1.48
C ALA A 100 24.65 21.51 0.52
N GLU A 101 24.30 20.39 -0.11
CA GLU A 101 23.30 20.30 -1.18
C GLU A 101 21.87 20.17 -0.66
N CYS A 102 21.70 19.52 0.50
CA CYS A 102 20.36 19.24 1.02
C CYS A 102 20.30 19.03 2.54
N HIS A 103 19.08 19.12 3.05
CA HIS A 103 18.70 18.74 4.41
C HIS A 103 17.51 17.79 4.36
N LEU A 104 17.65 16.61 4.95
CA LEU A 104 16.62 15.59 5.04
C LEU A 104 16.29 15.35 6.52
N SER A 105 15.01 15.42 6.87
CA SER A 105 14.51 14.97 8.16
C SER A 105 13.47 13.88 7.99
N LEU A 106 13.55 12.85 8.83
CA LEU A 106 12.59 11.75 8.85
C LEU A 106 12.15 11.52 10.29
N ASN A 107 10.86 11.70 10.52
CA ASN A 107 10.21 11.52 11.81
C ASN A 107 9.22 10.37 11.71
N VAL A 108 9.34 9.40 12.61
CA VAL A 108 8.44 8.26 12.74
C VAL A 108 7.87 8.23 14.15
N GLN A 109 6.54 8.24 14.25
CA GLN A 109 5.80 8.08 15.49
C GLN A 109 5.01 6.76 15.47
N ASP A 110 5.04 6.04 16.59
CA ASP A 110 4.30 4.80 16.81
C ASP A 110 4.43 3.78 15.66
N ALA A 111 5.64 3.66 15.11
CA ALA A 111 6.00 2.84 13.94
C ALA A 111 5.30 3.12 12.60
N LYS A 112 4.18 3.87 12.58
CA LYS A 112 3.28 3.98 11.43
C LYS A 112 3.14 5.39 10.88
N SER A 113 3.29 6.41 11.73
CA SER A 113 3.12 7.80 11.34
C SER A 113 4.46 8.34 10.88
N ILE A 114 4.62 8.54 9.57
CA ILE A 114 5.87 8.97 8.95
C ILE A 114 5.72 10.37 8.38
N ARG A 115 6.69 11.23 8.67
CA ARG A 115 6.89 12.51 7.99
C ARG A 115 8.34 12.57 7.54
N MET A 116 8.54 12.59 6.23
CA MET A 116 9.83 12.78 5.60
C MET A 116 9.82 14.15 4.93
N GLU A 117 10.85 14.95 5.16
CA GLU A 117 10.97 16.29 4.63
C GLU A 117 12.36 16.47 4.04
N LEU A 118 12.39 16.77 2.74
CA LEU A 118 13.60 17.03 1.99
C LEU A 118 13.62 18.51 1.59
N PHE A 119 14.71 19.18 1.92
CA PHE A 119 15.00 20.54 1.52
C PHE A 119 16.27 20.55 0.67
N VAL A 120 16.17 21.07 -0.56
CA VAL A 120 17.30 21.17 -1.49
C VAL A 120 17.79 22.62 -1.49
N THR A 121 19.05 22.82 -1.09
CA THR A 121 19.62 24.14 -0.82
C THR A 121 19.68 25.00 -2.07
N ASP A 122 20.17 24.45 -3.19
CA ASP A 122 20.38 25.22 -4.43
C ASP A 122 19.08 25.78 -5.01
N THR A 123 18.01 25.00 -4.96
CA THR A 123 16.71 25.39 -5.50
C THR A 123 15.78 25.99 -4.47
N GLN A 124 16.18 26.03 -3.18
CA GLN A 124 15.32 26.42 -2.04
C GLN A 124 13.98 25.66 -2.03
N ARG A 125 13.99 24.42 -2.56
CA ARG A 125 12.79 23.62 -2.75
C ARG A 125 12.57 22.72 -1.55
N ARG A 126 11.33 22.62 -1.10
CA ARG A 126 10.92 21.77 0.03
C ARG A 126 9.86 20.78 -0.43
N ASP A 127 10.11 19.50 -0.20
CA ASP A 127 9.18 18.40 -0.46
C ASP A 127 8.91 17.66 0.84
N VAL A 128 7.62 17.43 1.15
CA VAL A 128 7.22 16.69 2.36
C VAL A 128 6.37 15.49 1.97
N LEU A 129 6.79 14.30 2.39
CA LEU A 129 6.03 13.06 2.28
C LEU A 129 5.46 12.68 3.65
N GLU A 130 4.14 12.61 3.75
CA GLU A 130 3.42 12.30 4.98
C GLU A 130 2.57 11.03 4.85
N GLN A 131 2.63 10.20 5.90
CA GLN A 131 1.83 8.99 6.03
C GLN A 131 1.29 8.95 7.45
N TYR A 132 -0.03 9.06 7.61
CA TYR A 132 -0.70 8.89 8.90
C TYR A 132 -1.66 7.73 8.84
N GLU A 133 -1.84 7.04 9.96
CA GLU A 133 -2.78 5.92 10.04
C GLU A 133 -4.21 6.41 9.72
N GLY A 134 -4.87 5.74 8.77
CA GLY A 134 -6.23 6.06 8.34
C GLY A 134 -6.38 7.33 7.49
N LYS A 135 -5.28 7.98 7.06
CA LYS A 135 -5.32 9.12 6.13
C LYS A 135 -4.62 8.77 4.81
N PRO A 136 -4.95 9.43 3.69
CA PRO A 136 -4.18 9.31 2.46
C PRO A 136 -2.69 9.59 2.68
N VAL A 137 -1.84 8.95 1.87
CA VAL A 137 -0.43 9.32 1.73
C VAL A 137 -0.38 10.63 0.98
N ARG A 138 0.36 11.60 1.50
CA ARG A 138 0.44 12.95 0.93
C ARG A 138 1.85 13.29 0.53
N TRP A 139 2.00 13.88 -0.65
CA TRP A 139 3.22 14.53 -1.06
C TRP A 139 2.92 16.02 -1.27
N ILE A 140 3.50 16.83 -0.40
CA ILE A 140 3.33 18.27 -0.37
C ILE A 140 4.56 18.89 -1.04
N THR A 141 4.31 19.53 -2.17
CA THR A 141 5.26 20.35 -2.92
C THR A 141 4.71 21.77 -3.02
N ASP A 142 4.76 22.40 -4.20
CA ASP A 142 3.93 23.57 -4.51
C ASP A 142 2.44 23.19 -4.51
N ASP A 143 2.13 21.97 -4.95
CA ASP A 143 0.81 21.35 -4.89
C ASP A 143 0.81 20.16 -3.92
N THR A 144 -0.35 19.88 -3.32
CA THR A 144 -0.56 18.68 -2.49
C THR A 144 -1.16 17.57 -3.33
N ILE A 145 -0.43 16.46 -3.43
CA ILE A 145 -0.84 15.25 -4.11
C ILE A 145 -1.22 14.22 -3.05
N GLU A 146 -2.41 13.64 -3.14
CA GLU A 146 -2.89 12.61 -2.22
C GLU A 146 -3.14 11.29 -2.94
N ALA A 147 -2.85 10.18 -2.26
CA ALA A 147 -3.07 8.84 -2.78
C ALA A 147 -3.22 7.79 -1.66
N ASP A 148 -3.80 6.63 -1.96
CA ASP A 148 -4.04 5.60 -0.95
C ASP A 148 -2.76 4.93 -0.43
N SER A 149 -1.73 4.87 -1.28
CA SER A 149 -0.44 4.26 -0.99
C SER A 149 0.70 4.95 -1.73
N LEU A 150 1.95 4.65 -1.35
CA LEU A 150 3.14 5.14 -2.03
C LEU A 150 3.22 4.69 -3.49
N LEU A 151 2.67 3.51 -3.82
CA LEU A 151 2.61 3.04 -5.21
C LEU A 151 1.68 3.93 -6.03
N HIS A 152 0.50 4.26 -5.51
CA HIS A 152 -0.43 5.19 -6.17
C HIS A 152 0.18 6.59 -6.31
N LEU A 153 0.80 7.09 -5.25
CA LEU A 153 1.42 8.41 -5.24
C LEU A 153 2.53 8.52 -6.29
N ARG A 154 3.44 7.53 -6.32
CA ARG A 154 4.49 7.44 -7.33
C ARG A 154 3.92 7.38 -8.74
N ARG A 155 2.80 6.68 -8.95
CA ARG A 155 2.19 6.52 -10.28
C ARG A 155 1.62 7.82 -10.87
N GLN A 156 1.19 8.76 -10.03
CA GLN A 156 0.69 10.05 -10.51
C GLN A 156 1.79 10.92 -11.12
N ASN A 157 3.02 10.86 -10.61
CA ASN A 157 4.18 11.56 -11.19
C ASN A 157 5.49 10.78 -10.95
N PRO A 158 5.76 9.72 -11.75
CA PRO A 158 6.84 8.78 -11.47
C PRO A 158 8.23 9.43 -11.50
N GLN A 159 8.49 10.27 -12.49
CA GLN A 159 9.80 10.90 -12.67
C GLN A 159 10.12 11.85 -11.52
N SER A 160 9.18 12.69 -11.13
CA SER A 160 9.39 13.64 -10.03
C SER A 160 9.49 12.90 -8.69
N PHE A 161 8.65 11.88 -8.45
CA PHE A 161 8.71 11.10 -7.22
C PHE A 161 10.05 10.35 -7.10
N ASP A 162 10.50 9.68 -8.16
CA ASP A 162 11.75 8.92 -8.14
C ASP A 162 12.96 9.85 -7.98
N LYS A 163 12.94 11.04 -8.58
CA LYS A 163 13.98 12.05 -8.40
C LYS A 163 14.04 12.57 -6.96
N THR A 164 12.89 12.83 -6.34
CA THR A 164 12.83 13.43 -4.99
C THR A 164 13.03 12.39 -3.88
N PHE A 165 12.35 11.25 -3.96
CA PHE A 165 12.29 10.26 -2.88
C PHE A 165 12.76 8.86 -3.28
N GLY A 166 13.03 8.59 -4.56
CA GLY A 166 13.33 7.25 -5.04
C GLY A 166 14.52 6.62 -4.32
N GLU A 167 15.63 7.35 -4.20
CA GLU A 167 16.82 6.89 -3.49
C GLU A 167 16.59 6.75 -1.99
N ILE A 168 15.96 7.74 -1.35
CA ILE A 168 15.69 7.70 0.10
C ILE A 168 14.81 6.50 0.44
N VAL A 169 13.73 6.28 -0.31
CA VAL A 169 12.83 5.14 -0.12
C VAL A 169 13.56 3.83 -0.39
N ALA A 170 14.43 3.76 -1.40
CA ALA A 170 15.23 2.58 -1.67
C ALA A 170 16.17 2.24 -0.50
N HIS A 171 16.82 3.23 0.10
CA HIS A 171 17.66 3.03 1.30
C HIS A 171 16.84 2.55 2.50
N LEU A 172 15.67 3.16 2.76
CA LEU A 172 14.78 2.68 3.83
C LEU A 172 14.35 1.23 3.60
N LEU A 173 14.18 0.83 2.33
CA LEU A 173 13.83 -0.52 1.90
C LEU A 173 15.06 -1.39 1.53
N ARG A 174 16.25 -1.10 2.07
CA ARG A 174 17.48 -1.93 1.91
C ARG A 174 17.89 -2.17 0.46
N GLY A 175 17.98 -1.08 -0.30
CA GLY A 175 18.32 -1.06 -1.72
C GLY A 175 17.16 -1.40 -2.66
N GLN A 176 15.95 -1.65 -2.13
CA GLN A 176 14.81 -2.03 -2.96
C GLN A 176 14.10 -0.80 -3.50
N SER A 177 14.25 -0.58 -4.79
CA SER A 177 13.56 0.50 -5.48
C SER A 177 12.05 0.27 -5.54
N LEU A 178 11.29 1.30 -5.13
CA LEU A 178 9.84 1.31 -5.29
C LEU A 178 9.42 1.24 -6.77
N HIS A 179 10.27 1.76 -7.69
CA HIS A 179 10.08 1.60 -9.13
C HIS A 179 10.11 0.13 -9.55
N ALA A 180 11.15 -0.60 -9.14
CA ALA A 180 11.30 -2.02 -9.46
C ALA A 180 10.16 -2.85 -8.85
N PHE A 181 9.80 -2.56 -7.59
CA PHE A 181 8.66 -3.19 -6.93
C PHE A 181 7.35 -2.95 -7.70
N SER A 182 7.06 -1.69 -8.06
CA SER A 182 5.85 -1.33 -8.81
C SER A 182 5.78 -2.02 -10.17
N ARG A 183 6.88 -2.09 -10.92
CA ARG A 183 6.91 -2.81 -12.21
C ARG A 183 6.62 -4.30 -12.07
N ASN A 184 7.12 -4.92 -11.00
CA ASN A 184 6.85 -6.33 -10.74
C ASN A 184 5.39 -6.55 -10.32
N VAL A 185 4.82 -5.61 -9.55
CA VAL A 185 3.39 -5.60 -9.22
C VAL A 185 2.54 -5.50 -10.48
N ASP A 186 2.84 -4.58 -11.42
CA ASP A 186 2.07 -4.48 -12.66
C ASP A 186 2.08 -5.80 -13.43
N ARG A 187 3.26 -6.39 -13.65
CA ARG A 187 3.39 -7.65 -14.40
C ARG A 187 2.58 -8.77 -13.75
N LYS A 188 2.67 -8.90 -12.42
CA LYS A 188 1.94 -9.91 -11.66
C LYS A 188 0.43 -9.63 -11.71
N LEU A 189 0.02 -8.37 -11.62
CA LEU A 189 -1.37 -7.94 -11.72
C LEU A 189 -1.97 -8.28 -13.09
N ILE A 190 -1.29 -7.92 -14.19
CA ILE A 190 -1.72 -8.28 -15.54
C ILE A 190 -1.81 -9.78 -15.72
N HIS A 191 -0.82 -10.54 -15.24
CA HIS A 191 -0.89 -12.00 -15.28
C HIS A 191 -2.09 -12.55 -14.48
N LEU A 192 -2.33 -12.02 -13.28
CA LEU A 192 -3.42 -12.43 -12.40
C LEU A 192 -4.81 -12.20 -13.03
N VAL A 193 -5.00 -11.07 -13.73
CA VAL A 193 -6.28 -10.78 -14.41
C VAL A 193 -6.40 -11.43 -15.78
N SER A 194 -5.28 -11.89 -16.36
CA SER A 194 -5.27 -12.68 -17.59
C SER A 194 -5.68 -14.14 -17.33
N SER A 195 -5.39 -14.66 -16.13
CA SER A 195 -5.77 -16.02 -15.76
C SER A 195 -7.26 -16.12 -15.42
N THR A 196 -7.96 -17.07 -16.05
CA THR A 196 -9.39 -17.36 -15.81
C THR A 196 -9.72 -17.84 -14.40
N ASP A 197 -8.71 -18.16 -13.58
CA ASP A 197 -8.91 -18.75 -12.25
C ASP A 197 -9.25 -17.72 -11.17
N THR A 198 -9.13 -16.42 -11.46
CA THR A 198 -9.37 -15.35 -10.47
C THR A 198 -10.85 -14.94 -10.48
N ALA A 199 -11.73 -15.79 -9.94
CA ALA A 199 -13.15 -15.49 -9.82
C ALA A 199 -13.44 -14.50 -8.67
N LEU A 200 -13.28 -13.21 -8.94
CA LEU A 200 -13.66 -12.14 -8.03
C LEU A 200 -15.15 -11.79 -8.18
N PRO A 201 -15.86 -11.45 -7.08
CA PRO A 201 -17.26 -11.07 -7.16
C PRO A 201 -17.43 -9.71 -7.85
N ARG A 202 -18.58 -9.53 -8.49
CA ARG A 202 -18.96 -8.27 -9.14
C ARG A 202 -19.12 -7.15 -8.12
N GLN A 203 -18.89 -5.92 -8.55
CA GLN A 203 -19.05 -4.70 -7.77
C GLN A 203 -20.43 -4.62 -7.11
N ASP A 204 -21.50 -4.92 -7.84
CA ASP A 204 -22.86 -4.89 -7.30
C ASP A 204 -23.10 -5.96 -6.22
N GLN A 205 -22.45 -7.11 -6.35
CA GLN A 205 -22.53 -8.16 -5.33
C GLN A 205 -21.82 -7.73 -4.03
N ILE A 206 -20.68 -7.05 -4.13
CA ILE A 206 -20.01 -6.47 -2.97
C ILE A 206 -20.86 -5.37 -2.34
N ARG A 207 -21.48 -4.50 -3.14
CA ARG A 207 -22.43 -3.48 -2.64
C ARG A 207 -23.58 -4.10 -1.87
N GLN A 208 -24.20 -5.17 -2.40
CA GLN A 208 -25.26 -5.91 -1.70
C GLN A 208 -24.79 -6.48 -0.36
N TRP A 209 -23.56 -6.98 -0.27
CA TRP A 209 -23.02 -7.44 1.01
C TRP A 209 -22.77 -6.28 1.98
N ILE A 210 -22.29 -5.13 1.52
CA ILE A 210 -22.09 -3.94 2.35
C ILE A 210 -23.43 -3.42 2.89
N GLU A 211 -24.47 -3.37 2.05
CA GLU A 211 -25.83 -3.03 2.46
C GLU A 211 -26.36 -4.06 3.49
N ALA A 212 -26.16 -5.36 3.24
CA ALA A 212 -26.60 -6.40 4.16
C ALA A 212 -25.89 -6.39 5.53
N LEU A 213 -24.82 -5.61 5.72
CA LEU A 213 -24.23 -5.38 7.04
C LEU A 213 -25.15 -4.61 7.99
N SER A 214 -26.15 -3.88 7.49
CA SER A 214 -27.16 -3.18 8.31
C SER A 214 -28.45 -3.98 8.54
N ALA A 215 -28.61 -5.14 7.91
CA ALA A 215 -29.86 -5.90 7.95
C ALA A 215 -30.29 -6.25 9.38
N ASP A 216 -31.59 -6.21 9.70
CA ASP A 216 -32.11 -6.50 11.05
C ASP A 216 -31.74 -7.91 11.56
N GLN A 217 -31.67 -8.87 10.66
CA GLN A 217 -31.36 -10.27 10.97
C GLN A 217 -29.85 -10.48 11.16
N ILE A 218 -29.44 -10.92 12.35
CA ILE A 218 -28.04 -11.20 12.71
C ILE A 218 -27.38 -12.14 11.69
N GLY A 219 -28.08 -13.20 11.26
CA GLY A 219 -27.56 -14.17 10.31
C GLY A 219 -27.20 -13.57 8.95
N LYS A 220 -27.99 -12.59 8.46
CA LYS A 220 -27.69 -11.88 7.21
C LYS A 220 -26.45 -11.02 7.35
N ARG A 221 -26.33 -10.25 8.45
CA ARG A 221 -25.14 -9.43 8.73
C ARG A 221 -23.87 -10.27 8.80
N GLN A 222 -23.92 -11.40 9.50
CA GLN A 222 -22.77 -12.28 9.66
C GLN A 222 -22.40 -12.97 8.34
N THR A 223 -23.39 -13.39 7.55
CA THR A 223 -23.14 -13.95 6.22
C THR A 223 -22.45 -12.93 5.32
N ALA A 224 -22.96 -11.70 5.26
CA ALA A 224 -22.36 -10.63 4.47
C ALA A 224 -20.92 -10.31 4.90
N GLN A 225 -20.68 -10.21 6.21
CA GLN A 225 -19.33 -10.01 6.76
C GLN A 225 -18.38 -11.15 6.36
N ASN A 226 -18.84 -12.40 6.42
CA ASN A 226 -18.03 -13.56 6.03
C ASN A 226 -17.73 -13.58 4.53
N GLN A 227 -18.69 -13.17 3.67
CA GLN A 227 -18.45 -13.06 2.23
C GLN A 227 -17.38 -12.00 1.94
N LEU A 228 -17.48 -10.81 2.55
CA LEU A 228 -16.46 -9.76 2.40
C LEU A 228 -15.07 -10.22 2.87
N LEU A 229 -14.99 -10.93 4.00
CA LEU A 229 -13.72 -11.51 4.48
C LEU A 229 -13.17 -12.60 3.56
N ARG A 230 -14.04 -13.38 2.92
CA ARG A 230 -13.65 -14.45 1.98
C ARG A 230 -13.03 -13.89 0.69
N VAL A 231 -13.49 -12.73 0.22
CA VAL A 231 -12.86 -12.03 -0.92
C VAL A 231 -11.41 -11.65 -0.60
N GLY A 232 -11.13 -11.25 0.64
CA GLY A 232 -9.80 -10.88 1.09
C GLY A 232 -9.45 -9.42 0.80
N THR A 233 -8.16 -9.12 0.63
CA THR A 233 -7.64 -7.75 0.44
C THR A 233 -8.19 -6.94 -0.75
N PRO A 234 -8.63 -7.52 -1.89
CA PRO A 234 -9.16 -6.72 -2.99
C PRO A 234 -10.39 -5.88 -2.61
N VAL A 235 -11.19 -6.36 -1.65
CA VAL A 235 -12.42 -5.65 -1.22
C VAL A 235 -12.11 -4.34 -0.49
N LEU A 236 -10.89 -4.17 0.03
CA LEU A 236 -10.51 -2.99 0.81
C LEU A 236 -10.67 -1.70 0.00
N GLN A 237 -10.33 -1.70 -1.29
CA GLN A 237 -10.46 -0.51 -2.13
C GLN A 237 -11.92 -0.06 -2.25
N MET A 238 -12.85 -1.00 -2.37
CA MET A 238 -14.28 -0.68 -2.40
C MET A 238 -14.81 -0.19 -1.06
N LEU A 239 -14.30 -0.73 0.06
CA LEU A 239 -14.68 -0.26 1.39
C LEU A 239 -14.14 1.15 1.64
N ASP A 240 -12.91 1.43 1.21
CA ASP A 240 -12.21 2.70 1.39
C ASP A 240 -12.78 3.84 0.53
N ALA A 241 -13.39 3.50 -0.62
CA ALA A 241 -14.11 4.44 -1.45
C ALA A 241 -15.46 4.92 -0.87
N ILE A 242 -15.98 4.28 0.19
CA ILE A 242 -17.28 4.67 0.78
C ILE A 242 -17.05 5.68 1.90
N PRO A 243 -17.55 6.93 1.77
CA PRO A 243 -17.42 7.92 2.83
C PRO A 243 -18.20 7.49 4.08
N SER A 244 -17.66 7.82 5.25
CA SER A 244 -18.20 7.31 6.53
C SER A 244 -19.61 7.84 6.84
N GLU A 245 -19.98 8.97 6.27
CA GLU A 245 -21.29 9.61 6.35
C GLU A 245 -22.40 8.83 5.63
N HIS A 246 -22.05 7.98 4.66
CA HIS A 246 -23.01 7.10 3.97
C HIS A 246 -23.26 5.78 4.69
N LEU A 247 -22.60 5.56 5.83
CA LEU A 247 -22.65 4.31 6.58
C LEU A 247 -23.33 4.51 7.94
N ASP A 248 -24.29 3.65 8.27
CA ASP A 248 -24.87 3.65 9.61
C ASP A 248 -23.85 3.19 10.67
N ALA A 249 -24.24 3.25 11.95
CA ALA A 249 -23.35 2.89 13.05
C ALA A 249 -22.91 1.42 13.03
N GLU A 250 -23.79 0.49 12.66
CA GLU A 250 -23.50 -0.94 12.60
C GLU A 250 -22.60 -1.27 11.40
N GLN A 251 -22.87 -0.69 10.23
CA GLN A 251 -22.01 -0.80 9.05
C GLN A 251 -20.62 -0.27 9.34
N ARG A 252 -20.50 0.93 9.92
CA ARG A 252 -19.18 1.50 10.31
C ARG A 252 -18.42 0.58 11.26
N TYR A 253 -19.10 0.03 12.26
CA TYR A 253 -18.50 -0.91 13.20
C TYR A 253 -17.99 -2.17 12.50
N ARG A 254 -18.80 -2.81 11.66
CA ARG A 254 -18.44 -4.05 10.96
C ARG A 254 -17.38 -3.83 9.90
N ILE A 255 -17.47 -2.77 9.11
CA ILE A 255 -16.44 -2.41 8.12
C ILE A 255 -15.11 -2.16 8.82
N LYS A 256 -15.11 -1.48 9.98
CA LYS A 256 -13.90 -1.32 10.79
C LYS A 256 -13.31 -2.66 11.24
N GLN A 257 -14.14 -3.64 11.62
CA GLN A 257 -13.67 -4.99 11.94
C GLN A 257 -13.12 -5.74 10.72
N ILE A 258 -13.81 -5.65 9.58
CA ILE A 258 -13.38 -6.26 8.31
C ILE A 258 -12.03 -5.68 7.90
N ARG A 259 -11.90 -4.35 7.86
CA ARG A 259 -10.63 -3.65 7.60
C ARG A 259 -9.53 -4.18 8.52
N ARG A 260 -9.74 -4.18 9.84
CA ARG A 260 -8.74 -4.68 10.80
C ARG A 260 -8.29 -6.13 10.55
N ARG A 261 -9.18 -7.00 10.06
CA ARG A 261 -8.85 -8.40 9.75
C ARG A 261 -8.12 -8.55 8.40
N LEU A 262 -8.39 -7.65 7.46
CA LEU A 262 -7.82 -7.68 6.12
C LEU A 262 -6.58 -6.79 5.96
N THR A 263 -6.35 -5.84 6.88
CA THR A 263 -5.15 -5.00 6.90
C THR A 263 -3.93 -5.90 7.08
N PRO A 264 -2.97 -5.89 6.13
CA PRO A 264 -1.77 -6.69 6.26
C PRO A 264 -0.96 -6.23 7.48
N THR A 265 -0.45 -7.19 8.22
CA THR A 265 0.50 -6.98 9.32
C THR A 265 1.92 -7.42 8.96
N MET A 266 2.06 -8.05 7.80
CA MET A 266 3.32 -8.53 7.25
C MET A 266 3.82 -7.59 6.17
N GLU A 267 5.13 -7.64 5.94
CA GLU A 267 5.79 -7.01 4.81
C GLU A 267 5.12 -7.41 3.50
N ASP A 268 4.89 -6.42 2.67
CA ASP A 268 4.23 -6.53 1.39
C ASP A 268 5.07 -7.38 0.41
N SER A 269 4.38 -8.25 -0.32
CA SER A 269 4.96 -8.98 -1.46
C SER A 269 4.35 -8.50 -2.76
N VAL A 270 5.03 -8.80 -3.87
CA VAL A 270 4.50 -8.50 -5.21
C VAL A 270 3.13 -9.16 -5.41
N ALA A 271 2.96 -10.41 -4.99
CA ALA A 271 1.69 -11.12 -5.10
C ALA A 271 0.59 -10.54 -4.21
N SER A 272 0.88 -10.18 -2.94
CA SER A 272 -0.14 -9.61 -2.07
C SER A 272 -0.66 -8.27 -2.59
N TRP A 273 0.24 -7.46 -3.18
CA TRP A 273 -0.11 -6.22 -3.85
C TRP A 273 -0.94 -6.42 -5.11
N ALA A 274 -0.51 -7.32 -6.00
CA ALA A 274 -1.26 -7.63 -7.21
C ALA A 274 -2.70 -8.08 -6.87
N HIS A 275 -2.89 -8.91 -5.84
CA HIS A 275 -4.24 -9.28 -5.40
C HIS A 275 -5.02 -8.08 -4.88
N ARG A 276 -4.42 -7.25 -4.01
CA ARG A 276 -5.10 -6.06 -3.48
C ARG A 276 -5.58 -5.11 -4.58
N LEU A 277 -4.77 -4.94 -5.63
CA LEU A 277 -5.06 -4.05 -6.74
C LEU A 277 -5.99 -4.66 -7.81
N ALA A 278 -6.34 -5.95 -7.70
CA ALA A 278 -7.13 -6.64 -8.71
C ALA A 278 -8.54 -6.04 -8.93
N MET A 279 -9.05 -5.27 -7.97
CA MET A 279 -10.34 -4.54 -8.07
C MET A 279 -10.16 -3.02 -8.10
N ASP A 280 -8.93 -2.53 -8.28
CA ASP A 280 -8.60 -1.12 -8.22
C ASP A 280 -8.63 -0.48 -9.61
N ARG A 281 -9.80 0.02 -10.00
CA ARG A 281 -9.98 0.71 -11.29
C ARG A 281 -9.06 1.93 -11.42
N GLN A 282 -8.85 2.68 -10.34
CA GLN A 282 -8.05 3.90 -10.39
C GLN A 282 -6.57 3.55 -10.64
N TYR A 283 -6.08 2.49 -10.03
CA TYR A 283 -4.74 1.98 -10.31
C TYR A 283 -4.60 1.57 -11.78
N PHE A 284 -5.56 0.78 -12.31
CA PHE A 284 -5.56 0.39 -13.73
C PHE A 284 -5.56 1.60 -14.67
N ALA A 285 -6.37 2.62 -14.38
CA ALA A 285 -6.40 3.85 -15.17
C ALA A 285 -5.03 4.56 -15.15
N THR A 286 -4.33 4.52 -14.02
CA THR A 286 -3.02 5.17 -13.88
C THR A 286 -1.92 4.43 -14.64
N ILE A 287 -1.96 3.10 -14.73
CA ILE A 287 -0.98 2.32 -15.49
C ILE A 287 -1.34 2.13 -16.97
N ALA A 288 -2.56 2.51 -17.39
CA ALA A 288 -3.09 2.27 -18.73
C ALA A 288 -2.14 2.73 -19.85
N GLY A 289 -1.54 3.92 -19.72
CA GLY A 289 -0.61 4.48 -20.71
C GLY A 289 0.69 3.69 -20.88
N ASP A 290 1.09 2.91 -19.87
CA ASP A 290 2.28 2.06 -19.90
C ASP A 290 1.98 0.65 -20.47
N LEU A 291 0.69 0.29 -20.58
CA LEU A 291 0.27 -1.04 -21.01
C LEU A 291 0.16 -1.14 -22.54
N PRO A 292 0.70 -2.20 -23.15
CA PRO A 292 0.37 -2.59 -24.51
C PRO A 292 -1.15 -2.73 -24.74
N ILE A 293 -1.61 -2.49 -25.97
CA ILE A 293 -3.04 -2.49 -26.34
C ILE A 293 -3.73 -3.82 -25.97
N ASP A 294 -3.06 -4.95 -26.19
CA ASP A 294 -3.56 -6.29 -25.82
C ASP A 294 -3.77 -6.42 -24.31
N GLN A 295 -2.86 -5.87 -23.50
CA GLN A 295 -3.01 -5.86 -22.04
C GLN A 295 -4.12 -4.91 -21.59
N GLN A 296 -4.31 -3.76 -22.24
CA GLN A 296 -5.44 -2.88 -21.97
C GLN A 296 -6.78 -3.56 -22.26
N LEU A 297 -6.88 -4.35 -23.34
CA LEU A 297 -8.09 -5.13 -23.65
C LEU A 297 -8.37 -6.19 -22.57
N ILE A 298 -7.33 -6.86 -22.05
CA ILE A 298 -7.47 -7.80 -20.93
C ILE A 298 -7.98 -7.09 -19.68
N VAL A 299 -7.40 -5.94 -19.34
CA VAL A 299 -7.82 -5.12 -18.18
C VAL A 299 -9.27 -4.66 -18.35
N ASN A 300 -9.67 -4.17 -19.52
CA ASN A 300 -11.05 -3.74 -19.77
C ASN A 300 -12.04 -4.90 -19.62
N ARG A 301 -11.74 -6.07 -20.21
CA ARG A 301 -12.59 -7.27 -20.05
C ARG A 301 -12.69 -7.70 -18.59
N HIS A 302 -11.58 -7.63 -17.85
CA HIS A 302 -11.55 -7.93 -16.42
C HIS A 302 -12.46 -6.96 -15.64
N LEU A 303 -12.30 -5.65 -15.83
CA LEU A 303 -13.14 -4.63 -15.18
C LEU A 303 -14.62 -4.79 -15.53
N GLU A 304 -14.95 -5.06 -16.79
CA GLU A 304 -16.32 -5.35 -17.24
C GLU A 304 -16.89 -6.60 -16.56
N SER A 305 -16.07 -7.66 -16.40
CA SER A 305 -16.49 -8.88 -15.68
C SER A 305 -16.81 -8.62 -14.22
N LEU A 306 -16.14 -7.62 -13.61
CA LEU A 306 -16.43 -7.12 -12.27
C LEU A 306 -17.62 -6.15 -12.25
N GLY A 307 -18.19 -5.77 -13.39
CA GLY A 307 -19.23 -4.74 -13.48
C GLY A 307 -18.72 -3.32 -13.23
N MET A 308 -17.45 -3.06 -13.50
CA MET A 308 -16.83 -1.74 -13.41
C MET A 308 -16.67 -1.12 -14.79
N GLU A 309 -16.56 0.21 -14.84
CA GLU A 309 -16.28 0.93 -16.09
C GLU A 309 -14.87 0.61 -16.61
N PRO A 310 -14.69 0.40 -17.92
CA PRO A 310 -13.37 0.26 -18.53
C PRO A 310 -12.52 1.53 -18.33
N ILE A 311 -11.21 1.41 -18.51
CA ILE A 311 -10.24 2.50 -18.28
C ILE A 311 -10.18 3.55 -19.41
N VAL A 312 -10.92 3.34 -20.50
CA VAL A 312 -11.09 4.23 -21.67
C VAL A 312 -9.79 4.55 -22.43
N GLY A 313 -9.65 3.87 -23.57
CA GLY A 313 -8.67 4.13 -24.64
C GLY A 313 -8.98 3.43 -25.98
N SER A 314 -10.10 2.69 -26.09
CA SER A 314 -10.33 1.75 -27.20
C SER A 314 -11.39 2.17 -28.23
N SER A 315 -12.06 3.32 -28.12
CA SER A 315 -13.22 3.61 -29.00
C SER A 315 -13.23 4.93 -29.75
N GLU A 316 -12.38 5.92 -29.44
CA GLU A 316 -12.43 7.21 -30.16
C GLU A 316 -11.49 7.32 -31.37
N SER A 317 -10.51 6.42 -31.54
CA SER A 317 -9.52 6.54 -32.63
C SER A 317 -9.68 5.55 -33.80
N LEU A 318 -10.65 4.62 -33.75
CA LEU A 318 -10.84 3.62 -34.82
C LEU A 318 -12.09 3.82 -35.69
N VAL A 319 -12.98 4.76 -35.35
CA VAL A 319 -14.20 5.00 -36.15
C VAL A 319 -13.98 6.07 -37.26
N HIS A 320 -12.86 6.80 -37.27
CA HIS A 320 -12.62 7.86 -38.26
C HIS A 320 -11.76 7.50 -39.48
N VAL A 321 -11.36 6.23 -39.68
CA VAL A 321 -10.56 5.83 -40.86
C VAL A 321 -11.38 5.05 -41.92
N ALA A 322 -12.66 4.80 -41.68
CA ALA A 322 -13.51 4.03 -42.60
C ALA A 322 -14.69 4.82 -43.19
N THR A 323 -14.53 6.11 -43.51
CA THR A 323 -15.49 6.87 -44.33
C THR A 323 -14.80 7.99 -45.13
N SER A 324 -13.85 7.63 -46.01
CA SER A 324 -13.52 8.49 -47.17
C SER A 324 -13.19 7.63 -48.39
N SER A 325 -14.23 7.11 -49.03
CA SER A 325 -14.22 6.64 -50.41
C SER A 325 -15.63 6.80 -50.93
N ASP A 326 -15.91 7.97 -51.51
CA ASP A 326 -16.65 8.16 -52.76
C ASP A 326 -16.57 9.62 -53.21
#